data_AF-A0A918TIX9-F1
#
_entry.id   AF-A0A918TIX9-F1
#
_cell.length_a   1.000
_cell.length_b   1.000
_cell.length_c   1.000
_cell.angle_alpha   90.00
_cell.angle_beta   90.00
_cell.angle_gamma   90.00
#
_symmetry.space_group_name_H-M   'P 1'
#
loop_
_entity.id
_entity.type
_entity.pdbx_description
1 polymer ?
#
loop_
_entity_poly.entity_id
_entity_poly.type
_entity_poly.pdbx_seq_one_letter_code
_entity_poly.pdbx_strand_id
1 'polypeptide(L)'
;MNAVSKVLLTAGTLGLIALLSLRNERKPESEGKPQLSQIPAEPESPQRPNRLTLGDQILSSYASPHSTPSSDLTLFKNYLANVFLLVKQRDSRHYSTNEDLALFLLGRQGNQEAYLSEDSKLLNADRQLVDRFGSPLIVHPLSKDQIEIRSAGPDRVPYTDDDLVR
;
A
#
# COMPACT_ATOMS: atom_id res chain seq x y z
N MET A 1 2.51 -67.03 -20.88
CA MET A 1 2.41 -66.26 -22.13
C MET A 1 0.96 -65.83 -22.33
N ASN A 2 0.76 -64.55 -22.63
CA ASN A 2 -0.40 -63.88 -23.24
C ASN A 2 -1.62 -63.49 -22.38
N ALA A 3 -1.50 -62.28 -21.82
CA ALA A 3 -2.41 -61.12 -21.77
C ALA A 3 -3.91 -61.19 -22.16
N VAL A 4 -4.65 -60.30 -21.46
CA VAL A 4 -5.88 -59.54 -21.81
C VAL A 4 -7.23 -60.12 -21.37
N SER A 5 -7.79 -59.59 -20.29
CA SER A 5 -9.09 -58.90 -20.37
C SER A 5 -9.25 -57.90 -19.21
N LYS A 6 -9.28 -56.62 -19.56
CA LYS A 6 -9.68 -55.50 -18.70
C LYS A 6 -11.20 -55.50 -18.57
N VAL A 7 -11.72 -54.65 -17.68
CA VAL A 7 -13.13 -54.26 -17.47
C VAL A 7 -13.80 -54.95 -16.28
N LEU A 8 -13.65 -54.36 -15.10
CA LEU A 8 -14.75 -54.24 -14.14
C LEU A 8 -14.42 -53.17 -13.07
N LEU A 9 -14.50 -51.89 -13.44
CA LEU A 9 -14.26 -50.79 -12.50
C LEU A 9 -14.98 -49.50 -12.91
N THR A 10 -16.29 -49.55 -13.16
CA THR A 10 -17.06 -48.34 -13.54
C THR A 10 -18.55 -48.36 -13.12
N ALA A 11 -18.89 -48.84 -11.92
CA ALA A 11 -20.28 -48.79 -11.44
C ALA A 11 -20.53 -47.82 -10.27
N GLY A 12 -19.48 -47.36 -9.57
CA GLY A 12 -19.63 -46.52 -8.36
C GLY A 12 -19.61 -45.00 -8.56
N THR A 13 -19.17 -44.51 -9.72
CA THR A 13 -18.93 -43.06 -9.93
C THR A 13 -20.06 -42.31 -10.63
N LEU A 14 -20.99 -43.01 -11.29
CA LEU A 14 -22.10 -42.37 -12.02
C LEU A 14 -23.27 -41.94 -11.11
N GLY A 15 -23.48 -42.61 -9.98
CA GLY A 15 -24.59 -42.28 -9.06
C GLY A 15 -24.40 -40.95 -8.31
N LEU A 16 -23.15 -40.58 -8.00
CA LEU A 16 -22.86 -39.36 -7.23
C LEU A 16 -22.94 -38.09 -8.11
N ILE A 17 -22.65 -38.22 -9.41
CA ILE A 17 -22.77 -37.11 -10.38
C ILE A 17 -24.26 -36.82 -10.65
N ALA A 18 -25.12 -37.84 -10.73
CA ALA A 18 -26.55 -37.65 -10.95
C ALA A 18 -27.27 -36.95 -9.77
N LEU A 19 -26.80 -37.14 -8.54
CA LEU A 19 -27.39 -36.52 -7.34
C LEU A 19 -26.93 -35.08 -7.10
N LEU A 20 -25.82 -34.65 -7.71
CA LEU A 20 -25.34 -33.26 -7.66
C LEU A 20 -25.89 -32.41 -8.82
N SER A 21 -26.27 -33.01 -9.94
CA SER A 21 -26.84 -32.28 -11.09
C SER A 21 -28.32 -31.90 -10.92
N LEU A 22 -29.09 -32.57 -10.06
CA LEU A 22 -30.51 -32.24 -9.83
C LEU A 22 -30.74 -31.06 -8.86
N ARG A 23 -29.69 -30.49 -8.27
CA ARG A 23 -29.84 -29.35 -7.33
C ARG A 23 -29.59 -27.99 -7.96
N ASN A 24 -29.14 -27.93 -9.23
CA ASN A 24 -28.66 -26.68 -9.85
C ASN A 24 -29.49 -26.17 -11.04
N GLU A 25 -30.71 -26.68 -11.22
CA GLU A 25 -31.67 -26.11 -12.18
C GLU A 25 -32.26 -24.80 -11.62
N ARG A 26 -31.55 -23.68 -11.78
CA ARG A 26 -32.20 -22.36 -11.92
C ARG A 26 -31.97 -21.85 -13.34
N LYS A 27 -33.02 -22.00 -14.13
CA LYS A 27 -33.21 -21.50 -15.49
C LYS A 27 -33.10 -19.95 -15.53
N PRO A 28 -32.59 -19.34 -16.62
CA PRO A 28 -32.30 -17.91 -16.66
C PRO A 28 -33.56 -17.10 -16.95
N GLU A 29 -33.85 -16.12 -16.10
CA GLU A 29 -34.85 -15.09 -16.36
C GLU A 29 -34.11 -13.75 -16.54
N SER A 30 -34.10 -13.28 -17.78
CA SER A 30 -33.62 -11.97 -18.18
C SER A 30 -34.67 -10.94 -17.78
N GLU A 31 -34.39 -10.10 -16.79
CA GLU A 31 -35.02 -8.78 -16.65
C GLU A 31 -34.27 -7.89 -15.65
N GLY A 32 -33.99 -6.65 -16.07
CA GLY A 32 -33.61 -5.54 -15.19
C GLY A 32 -32.13 -5.43 -14.85
N LYS A 33 -31.40 -4.58 -15.61
CA LYS A 33 -30.17 -3.96 -15.10
C LYS A 33 -30.45 -3.39 -13.70
N PRO A 34 -29.65 -3.69 -12.66
CA PRO A 34 -29.65 -2.85 -11.48
C PRO A 34 -29.25 -1.44 -11.95
N GLN A 35 -30.20 -0.51 -11.95
CA GLN A 35 -29.84 0.89 -11.75
C GLN A 35 -29.18 0.91 -10.38
N LEU A 36 -27.84 0.95 -10.36
CA LEU A 36 -27.14 1.37 -9.18
C LEU A 36 -27.57 2.82 -9.00
N SER A 37 -28.59 3.01 -8.16
CA SER A 37 -28.99 4.31 -7.65
C SER A 37 -27.72 5.09 -7.36
N GLN A 38 -27.64 6.26 -7.97
CA GLN A 38 -26.63 7.27 -7.67
C GLN A 38 -26.38 7.21 -6.17
N ILE A 39 -25.22 6.70 -5.77
CA ILE A 39 -24.67 7.03 -4.46
C ILE A 39 -24.70 8.56 -4.50
N PRO A 40 -25.49 9.25 -3.64
CA PRO A 40 -25.36 10.69 -3.54
C PRO A 40 -23.87 10.93 -3.41
N ALA A 41 -23.29 11.67 -4.36
CA ALA A 41 -21.87 11.97 -4.34
C ALA A 41 -21.54 12.30 -2.90
N GLU A 42 -20.76 11.43 -2.25
CA GLU A 42 -20.27 11.71 -0.92
C GLU A 42 -19.70 13.11 -1.05
N PRO A 43 -20.22 14.10 -0.29
CA PRO A 43 -19.85 15.49 -0.52
C PRO A 43 -18.34 15.48 -0.52
N GLU A 44 -17.74 15.87 -1.66
CA GLU A 44 -16.29 15.95 -1.81
C GLU A 44 -15.81 16.59 -0.52
N SER A 45 -15.14 15.79 0.32
CA SER A 45 -14.70 16.26 1.63
C SER A 45 -14.04 17.60 1.36
N PRO A 46 -14.57 18.71 1.92
CA PRO A 46 -14.25 20.04 1.43
C PRO A 46 -12.75 20.11 1.34
N GLN A 47 -12.24 20.20 0.10
CA GLN A 47 -10.82 20.16 -0.20
C GLN A 47 -10.20 21.17 0.74
N ARG A 48 -9.60 20.67 1.84
CA ARG A 48 -9.16 21.57 2.90
C ARG A 48 -8.11 22.42 2.22
N PRO A 49 -8.25 23.76 2.25
CA PRO A 49 -7.28 24.63 1.61
C PRO A 49 -5.90 24.21 2.10
N ASN A 50 -4.97 24.14 1.14
CA ASN A 50 -3.58 23.72 1.25
C ASN A 50 -2.89 24.19 2.55
N ARG A 51 -3.18 23.50 3.65
CA ARG A 51 -2.72 23.84 4.99
C ARG A 51 -1.67 22.81 5.31
N LEU A 52 -0.42 23.26 5.35
CA LEU A 52 0.72 22.49 5.83
C LEU A 52 0.28 21.63 7.03
N THR A 53 0.46 20.32 6.91
CA THR A 53 0.17 19.42 8.01
C THR A 53 1.18 19.63 9.13
N LEU A 54 0.92 19.07 10.31
CA LEU A 54 1.94 19.02 11.35
C LEU A 54 3.20 18.28 10.86
N GLY A 55 3.05 17.29 9.99
CA GLY A 55 4.18 16.60 9.37
C GLY A 55 5.03 17.52 8.51
N ASP A 56 4.42 18.40 7.70
CA ASP A 56 5.19 19.35 6.89
C ASP A 56 5.98 20.34 7.76
N GLN A 57 5.45 20.72 8.93
CA GLN A 57 6.17 21.57 9.87
C GLN A 57 7.35 20.84 10.49
N ILE A 58 7.16 19.59 10.94
CA ILE A 58 8.22 18.75 11.50
C ILE A 58 9.32 18.49 10.46
N LEU A 59 8.93 18.26 9.21
CA LEU A 59 9.82 17.95 8.09
C LEU A 59 10.30 19.18 7.33
N SER A 60 10.07 20.40 7.86
CA SER A 60 10.39 21.66 7.16
C SER A 60 11.87 21.83 6.81
N SER A 61 12.78 21.20 7.57
CA SER A 61 14.22 21.21 7.35
C SER A 61 14.74 20.02 6.53
N TYR A 62 13.86 19.09 6.13
CA TYR A 62 14.22 17.95 5.28
C TYR A 62 14.78 18.43 3.94
N ALA A 63 15.91 17.87 3.51
CA ALA A 63 16.63 18.24 2.30
C ALA A 63 17.02 19.73 2.23
N SER A 64 17.14 20.41 3.37
CA SER A 64 17.63 21.79 3.39
C SER A 64 19.13 21.86 3.05
N PRO A 65 19.63 22.99 2.52
CA PRO A 65 21.05 23.19 2.27
C PRO A 65 21.94 23.07 3.53
N HIS A 66 21.35 23.17 4.72
CA HIS A 66 22.03 23.10 6.01
C HIS A 66 21.94 21.73 6.68
N SER A 67 21.20 20.77 6.11
CA SER A 67 21.12 19.41 6.63
C SER A 67 22.04 18.46 5.85
N THR A 68 22.36 17.32 6.46
CA THR A 68 23.09 16.21 5.83
C THR A 68 22.13 15.11 5.37
N PRO A 69 22.52 14.26 4.41
CA PRO A 69 21.67 13.15 3.97
C PRO A 69 21.29 12.21 5.15
N SER A 70 22.25 11.92 6.04
CA SER A 70 21.99 11.15 7.25
C SER A 70 20.98 11.82 8.18
N SER A 71 21.12 13.14 8.42
CA SER A 71 20.20 13.85 9.33
C SER A 71 18.79 13.93 8.75
N ASP A 72 18.64 14.01 7.43
CA ASP A 72 17.33 13.98 6.77
C ASP A 72 16.61 12.65 7.00
N LEU A 73 17.31 11.54 6.77
CA LEU A 73 16.74 10.21 7.01
C LEU A 73 16.43 9.98 8.49
N THR A 74 17.29 10.44 9.41
CA THR A 74 17.00 10.39 10.84
C THR A 74 15.77 11.23 11.20
N LEU A 75 15.64 12.45 10.65
CA LEU A 75 14.46 13.30 10.85
C LEU A 75 13.20 12.59 10.35
N PHE A 76 13.24 12.01 9.16
CA PHE A 76 12.10 11.31 8.59
C PHE A 76 11.74 10.04 9.36
N LYS A 77 12.72 9.23 9.78
CA LYS A 77 12.50 8.07 10.64
C LYS A 77 11.86 8.45 11.98
N ASN A 78 12.33 9.51 12.62
CA ASN A 78 11.75 10.00 13.87
C ASN A 78 10.32 10.51 13.67
N TYR A 79 10.05 11.18 12.56
CA TYR A 79 8.70 11.58 12.17
C TYR A 79 7.77 10.36 12.01
N LEU A 80 8.20 9.31 11.29
CA LEU A 80 7.42 8.08 11.14
C LEU A 80 7.15 7.42 12.49
N ALA A 81 8.15 7.34 13.35
CA ALA A 81 7.99 6.79 14.70
C ALA A 81 6.91 7.56 15.49
N ASN A 82 6.87 8.90 15.37
CA ASN A 82 5.84 9.72 16.01
C ASN A 82 4.44 9.50 15.42
N VAL A 83 4.31 9.45 14.09
CA VAL A 83 3.04 9.13 13.42
C VAL A 83 2.52 7.76 13.90
N PHE A 84 3.42 6.80 14.01
CA PHE A 84 3.14 5.45 14.46
C PHE A 84 2.64 5.33 15.91
N LEU A 85 2.93 6.30 16.79
CA LEU A 85 2.34 6.37 18.14
C LEU A 85 0.86 6.76 18.13
N LEU A 86 0.42 7.47 17.08
CA LEU A 86 -0.95 7.97 16.95
C LEU A 86 -1.89 6.89 16.38
N VAL A 87 -1.38 6.01 15.51
CA VAL A 87 -2.19 4.98 14.85
C VAL A 87 -2.30 3.73 15.73
N LYS A 88 -3.50 3.53 16.33
CA LYS A 88 -3.75 2.45 17.31
C LYS A 88 -3.83 1.06 16.71
N GLN A 89 -4.35 0.93 15.49
CA GLN A 89 -4.43 -0.33 14.77
C GLN A 89 -3.61 -0.22 13.49
N ARG A 90 -2.37 -0.71 13.56
CA ARG A 90 -1.45 -0.75 12.42
C ARG A 90 -1.36 -2.14 11.83
N ASP A 91 -1.33 -2.17 10.51
CA ASP A 91 -1.01 -3.32 9.68
C ASP A 91 0.13 -2.91 8.75
N SER A 92 1.24 -3.66 8.76
CA SER A 92 2.41 -3.36 7.95
C SER A 92 2.16 -3.41 6.46
N ARG A 93 1.07 -4.06 6.01
CA ARG A 93 0.64 -4.04 4.62
C ARG A 93 0.27 -2.64 4.12
N HIS A 94 -0.05 -1.70 5.02
CA HIS A 94 -0.36 -0.32 4.64
C HIS A 94 0.89 0.55 4.49
N TYR A 95 2.09 0.00 4.72
CA TYR A 95 3.37 0.72 4.59
C TYR A 95 4.53 -0.21 4.20
N SER A 96 4.22 -1.27 3.44
CA SER A 96 5.21 -2.25 3.00
C SER A 96 6.05 -1.80 1.81
N THR A 97 5.51 -0.90 0.99
CA THR A 97 6.18 -0.29 -0.15
C THR A 97 6.24 1.22 0.03
N ASN A 98 7.02 1.89 -0.81
CA ASN A 98 7.13 3.34 -0.79
C ASN A 98 5.74 3.98 -1.02
N GLU A 99 5.03 3.46 -2.01
CA GLU A 99 3.71 3.91 -2.44
C GLU A 99 2.67 3.66 -1.35
N ASP A 100 2.71 2.50 -0.70
CA ASP A 100 1.82 2.20 0.43
C ASP A 100 2.04 3.22 1.56
N LEU A 101 3.31 3.43 1.96
CA LEU A 101 3.65 4.38 3.00
C LEU A 101 3.25 5.81 2.62
N ALA A 102 3.45 6.21 1.36
CA ALA A 102 3.04 7.52 0.87
C ALA A 102 1.52 7.70 0.97
N LEU A 103 0.75 6.72 0.50
CA LEU A 103 -0.71 6.73 0.59
C LEU A 103 -1.20 6.74 2.06
N PHE A 104 -0.52 6.01 2.93
CA PHE A 104 -0.79 6.01 4.37
C PHE A 104 -0.59 7.40 4.98
N LEU A 105 0.53 8.06 4.67
CA LEU A 105 0.84 9.41 5.17
C LEU A 105 -0.09 10.47 4.59
N LEU A 106 -0.56 10.28 3.36
CA LEU A 106 -1.56 11.14 2.71
C LEU A 106 -2.99 10.91 3.22
N GLY A 107 -3.22 9.95 4.12
CA GLY A 107 -4.55 9.64 4.63
C GLY A 107 -5.47 8.95 3.61
N ARG A 108 -4.92 8.30 2.58
CA ARG A 108 -5.70 7.71 1.47
C ARG A 108 -6.06 6.23 1.66
N GLN A 109 -5.55 5.56 2.70
CA GLN A 109 -5.84 4.15 3.01
C GLN A 109 -6.79 3.97 4.22
N GLY A 110 -7.90 4.72 4.27
CA GLY A 110 -8.89 4.60 5.35
C GLY A 110 -8.50 5.25 6.69
N ASN A 111 -7.33 5.90 6.74
CA ASN A 111 -6.95 6.79 7.84
C ASN A 111 -7.64 8.13 7.66
N GLN A 112 -8.37 8.61 8.67
CA GLN A 112 -9.17 9.84 8.54
C GLN A 112 -8.34 11.14 8.52
N GLU A 113 -7.06 11.08 8.88
CA GLU A 113 -6.19 12.26 8.97
C GLU A 113 -4.93 12.09 8.11
N ALA A 114 -4.64 13.10 7.29
CA ALA A 114 -3.41 13.19 6.53
C ALA A 114 -2.27 13.68 7.43
N TYR A 115 -1.20 12.90 7.50
CA TYR A 115 0.02 13.24 8.24
C TYR A 115 1.00 14.06 7.40
N LEU A 116 0.84 14.05 6.07
CA LEU A 116 1.66 14.76 5.09
C LEU A 116 0.75 15.46 4.07
N SER A 117 1.07 16.68 3.65
CA SER A 117 0.30 17.34 2.58
C SER A 117 0.66 16.78 1.21
N GLU A 118 -0.20 17.02 0.23
CA GLU A 118 0.05 16.60 -1.17
C GLU A 118 1.18 17.39 -1.82
N ASP A 119 1.45 18.60 -1.35
CA ASP A 119 2.50 19.50 -1.86
C ASP A 119 3.81 19.36 -1.08
N SER A 120 3.96 18.30 -0.29
CA SER A 120 5.13 18.08 0.53
C SER A 120 6.38 17.83 -0.33
N LYS A 121 7.51 18.42 0.07
CA LYS A 121 8.80 18.26 -0.62
C LYS A 121 9.32 16.82 -0.62
N LEU A 122 8.79 15.97 0.26
CA LEU A 122 9.12 14.55 0.30
C LEU A 122 8.44 13.76 -0.83
N LEU A 123 7.49 14.35 -1.56
CA LEU A 123 6.78 13.67 -2.63
C LEU A 123 7.33 14.11 -3.99
N ASN A 124 7.57 13.14 -4.88
CA ASN A 124 7.79 13.41 -6.29
C ASN A 124 6.46 13.50 -7.07
N ALA A 125 6.54 13.72 -8.38
CA ALA A 125 5.38 13.81 -9.27
C ALA A 125 4.52 12.52 -9.28
N ASP A 126 5.15 11.37 -9.05
CA ASP A 126 4.48 10.07 -8.96
C ASP A 126 3.93 9.77 -7.55
N ARG A 127 4.01 10.75 -6.63
CA ARG A 127 3.59 10.66 -5.22
C ARG A 127 4.37 9.62 -4.41
N GLN A 128 5.60 9.32 -4.81
CA GLN A 128 6.53 8.50 -4.04
C GLN A 128 7.29 9.37 -3.04
N LEU A 129 7.61 8.79 -1.89
CA LEU A 129 8.48 9.39 -0.90
C LEU A 129 9.92 9.35 -1.41
N VAL A 130 10.57 10.50 -1.56
CA VAL A 130 11.93 10.60 -2.11
C VAL A 130 12.95 11.06 -1.08
N ASP A 131 14.20 10.66 -1.29
CA ASP A 131 15.34 11.24 -0.61
C ASP A 131 15.65 12.65 -1.12
N ARG A 132 16.63 13.30 -0.50
CA ARG A 132 17.09 14.64 -0.91
C ARG A 132 17.62 14.72 -2.35
N PHE A 133 18.00 13.59 -2.93
CA PHE A 133 18.53 13.52 -4.30
C PHE A 133 17.41 13.29 -5.31
N GLY A 134 16.17 13.04 -4.84
CA GLY A 134 14.98 12.80 -5.66
C GLY A 134 14.74 11.32 -5.98
N SER A 135 15.50 10.41 -5.38
CA SER A 135 15.34 8.97 -5.58
C SER A 135 14.26 8.45 -4.64
N PRO A 136 13.37 7.55 -5.09
CA PRO A 136 12.39 6.91 -4.21
C PRO A 136 13.08 6.19 -3.05
N LEU A 137 12.63 6.46 -1.83
CA LEU A 137 13.11 5.77 -0.63
C LEU A 137 12.70 4.31 -0.67
N ILE A 138 13.64 3.42 -0.36
CA ILE A 138 13.34 2.00 -0.16
C ILE A 138 12.92 1.83 1.30
N VAL A 139 11.75 1.24 1.51
CA VAL A 139 11.21 0.98 2.84
C VAL A 139 11.20 -0.52 3.13
N HIS A 140 11.59 -0.88 4.34
CA HIS A 140 11.56 -2.27 4.79
C HIS A 140 10.98 -2.33 6.22
N PRO A 141 9.71 -2.75 6.38
CA PRO A 141 9.14 -2.98 7.70
C PRO A 141 9.87 -4.13 8.40
N LEU A 142 10.59 -3.82 9.49
CA LEU A 142 11.26 -4.81 10.32
C LEU A 142 10.28 -5.43 11.33
N SER A 143 9.30 -4.65 11.77
CA SER A 143 8.22 -5.10 12.65
C SER A 143 7.01 -4.18 12.51
N LYS A 144 5.97 -4.41 13.31
CA LYS A 144 4.81 -3.51 13.39
C LYS A 144 5.22 -2.08 13.77
N ASP A 145 6.27 -1.92 14.58
CA ASP A 145 6.66 -0.64 15.17
C ASP A 145 7.98 -0.08 14.61
N GLN A 146 8.68 -0.85 13.76
CA GLN A 146 9.98 -0.46 13.22
C GLN A 146 10.00 -0.60 11.70
N ILE A 147 10.46 0.46 11.06
CA ILE A 147 10.70 0.53 9.62
C ILE A 147 12.14 0.97 9.40
N GLU A 148 12.82 0.27 8.51
CA GLU A 148 14.10 0.69 7.95
C GLU A 148 13.82 1.51 6.69
N ILE A 149 14.58 2.60 6.52
CA ILE A 149 14.49 3.46 5.34
C ILE A 149 15.87 3.57 4.71
N ARG A 150 15.94 3.39 3.39
CA ARG A 150 17.15 3.50 2.59
C ARG A 150 17.02 4.58 1.52
N SER A 151 18.00 5.48 1.48
CA SER A 151 18.24 6.43 0.38
C SER A 151 19.23 5.81 -0.60
N ALA A 152 19.02 6.06 -1.89
CA ALA A 152 19.88 5.61 -2.98
C ALA A 152 21.09 6.55 -3.21
N GLY A 153 21.38 7.43 -2.25
CA GLY A 153 22.54 8.31 -2.30
C GLY A 153 22.58 9.31 -3.47
N PRO A 154 23.69 10.05 -3.60
CA PRO A 154 23.94 10.96 -4.72
C PRO A 154 23.92 10.31 -6.10
N ASP A 155 24.30 9.04 -6.24
CA ASP A 155 24.34 8.37 -7.54
C ASP A 155 22.96 7.94 -8.04
N ARG A 156 21.97 7.89 -7.13
CA ARG A 156 20.56 7.53 -7.36
C ARG A 156 20.35 6.09 -7.80
N VAL A 157 21.34 5.23 -7.57
CA VAL A 157 21.28 3.81 -7.88
C VAL A 157 21.17 3.06 -6.56
N PRO A 158 20.09 2.30 -6.32
CA PRO A 158 19.94 1.61 -5.05
C PRO A 158 20.92 0.44 -4.91
N TYR A 159 21.25 0.10 -3.67
CA TYR A 159 22.10 -1.03 -3.28
C TYR A 159 23.57 -0.89 -3.70
N THR A 160 24.06 0.34 -3.64
CA THR A 160 25.46 0.73 -3.85
C THR A 160 26.13 1.12 -2.52
N ASP A 161 27.41 1.50 -2.57
CA ASP A 161 28.18 1.87 -1.39
C ASP A 161 27.83 3.26 -0.82
N ASP A 162 27.18 4.13 -1.61
CA ASP A 162 26.75 5.47 -1.18
C ASP A 162 25.35 5.51 -0.57
N ASP A 163 24.62 4.39 -0.61
CA ASP A 163 23.35 4.20 0.07
C ASP A 163 23.43 4.55 1.57
N LEU A 164 22.36 5.15 2.08
CA LEU A 164 22.22 5.46 3.50
C LEU A 164 20.99 4.78 4.07
N VAL A 165 21.21 4.03 5.15
CA VAL A 165 20.16 3.24 5.82
C VAL A 165 19.91 3.79 7.22
N ARG A 166 18.64 4.00 7.60
CA ARG A 166 18.28 4.45 8.95
C ARG A 166 17.15 3.67 9.57
#